data_AF-X6FNP7-F1
#
_entry.id   AF-X6FNP7-F1
#
_cell.length_a   1.000
_cell.length_b   1.000
_cell.length_c   1.000
_cell.angle_alpha   90.00
_cell.angle_beta   90.00
_cell.angle_gamma   90.00
#
_symmetry.space_group_name_H-M   'P 1'
#
loop_
_entity.id
_entity.type
_entity.pdbx_description
1 polymer ?
#
loop_
_entity_poly.entity_id
_entity_poly.type
_entity_poly.pdbx_seq_one_letter_code
_entity_poly.pdbx_strand_id
1 'polypeptide(L)' 'MDTDVLAGLEAGLRSVLVLTGVTSSADLPRFSFKPDLIVARLADLAGHAWV' A
#
# COMPACT_ATOMS: atom_id res chain seq x y z
N MET A 1 -4.54 6.20 -3.14
CA MET A 1 -3.33 5.42 -3.52
C MET A 1 -2.33 6.27 -4.28
N ASP A 2 -2.85 7.11 -5.16
CA ASP A 2 -2.25 8.30 -5.81
C ASP A 2 -1.57 9.33 -4.89
N THR A 3 -1.69 9.22 -3.57
CA THR A 3 -0.94 10.05 -2.60
C THR A 3 0.25 9.27 -2.04
N ASP A 4 0.09 8.62 -0.89
CA ASP A 4 1.20 8.09 -0.10
C ASP A 4 1.95 6.94 -0.79
N VAL A 5 1.21 6.06 -1.49
CA VAL A 5 1.81 4.94 -2.23
C VAL A 5 2.56 5.44 -3.46
N LEU A 6 2.01 6.40 -4.21
CA LEU A 6 2.69 7.00 -5.36
C LEU A 6 3.95 7.75 -4.93
N ALA A 7 3.87 8.57 -3.88
CA ALA A 7 5.02 9.27 -3.33
C ALA A 7 6.11 8.31 -2.83
N GLY A 8 5.72 7.20 -2.18
CA GLY A 8 6.65 6.15 -1.77
C GLY A 8 7.38 5.52 -2.96
N LEU A 9 6.63 5.19 -4.02
CA LEU A 9 7.19 4.65 -5.26
C LEU A 9 8.19 5.61 -5.91
N GLU A 10 7.84 6.89 -6.05
CA GLU A 10 8.70 7.93 -6.64
C GLU A 10 9.98 8.17 -5.82
N ALA A 11 9.91 7.99 -4.50
CA ALA A 11 11.05 8.08 -3.59
C ALA A 11 11.89 6.78 -3.51
N GLY A 12 11.51 5.72 -4.22
CA GLY A 12 12.19 4.42 -4.16
C GLY A 12 11.99 3.69 -2.82
N LEU A 13 10.92 4.01 -2.09
CA LEU A 13 10.55 3.37 -0.83
C LEU A 13 9.58 2.21 -1.06
N ARG A 14 9.63 1.22 -0.17
CA ARG A 14 8.58 0.21 -0.08
C ARG A 14 7.34 0.78 0.58
N SER A 15 6.18 0.39 0.09
CA SER A 15 4.87 0.90 0.46
C SER A 15 3.91 -0.23 0.84
N VAL A 16 3.06 0.04 1.82
CA VAL A 16 1.99 -0.87 2.24
C VAL A 16 0.66 -0.15 2.11
N LEU A 17 -0.28 -0.73 1.38
CA LEU A 17 -1.67 -0.29 1.38
C LEU A 17 -2.43 -0.96 2.52
N VAL A 18 -2.94 -0.15 3.46
CA VAL A 18 -3.82 -0.62 4.54
C VAL A 18 -5.28 -0.31 4.17
N LEU A 19 -6.12 -1.35 4.11
CA LEU A 19 -7.51 -1.24 3.61
C LEU A 19 -8.51 -0.62 4.61
N THR A 20 -8.03 -0.08 5.74
CA THR A 20 -8.86 0.75 6.65
C THR A 20 -8.93 2.22 6.23
N GLY A 21 -8.16 2.63 5.21
CA GLY A 21 -8.12 4.00 4.70
C GLY A 21 -9.13 4.28 3.59
N VAL A 22 -8.83 5.29 2.76
CA VAL A 22 -9.72 5.78 1.69
C VAL A 22 -9.74 4.83 0.48
N THR A 23 -8.60 4.24 0.13
CA THR A 23 -8.50 3.34 -1.04
C THR A 23 -8.93 1.94 -0.68
N SER A 24 -9.86 1.38 -1.45
CA SER A 24 -10.35 0.00 -1.30
C SER A 24 -9.67 -0.97 -2.27
N SER A 25 -9.85 -2.27 -2.06
CA SER A 25 -9.36 -3.30 -2.99
C SER A 25 -10.01 -3.22 -4.38
N ALA A 26 -11.25 -2.75 -4.48
CA ALA A 26 -11.97 -2.58 -5.73
C ALA A 26 -11.41 -1.41 -6.58
N ASP A 27 -10.70 -0.47 -5.95
CA ASP A 27 -10.07 0.65 -6.67
C ASP A 27 -8.73 0.27 -7.33
N LEU A 28 -8.11 -0.84 -6.91
CA LEU A 28 -6.79 -1.28 -7.41
C LEU A 28 -6.67 -1.33 -8.94
N PRO A 29 -7.68 -1.84 -9.70
CA PRO A 29 -7.60 -1.87 -11.16
C PRO A 29 -7.52 -0.49 -11.83
N ARG A 30 -7.81 0.60 -11.11
CA ARG A 30 -7.79 1.98 -11.63
C ARG A 30 -6.39 2.59 -11.65
N PHE A 31 -5.43 1.99 -10.95
CA PHE A 31 -4.06 2.49 -10.83
C PHE A 31 -3.10 1.69 -11.69
N SER A 32 -2.18 2.37 -12.39
CA SER A 32 -1.12 1.75 -13.19
C SER A 32 0.09 1.30 -12.36
N PHE A 33 0.07 1.55 -11.05
CA PHE A 33 1.10 1.18 -10.08
C PHE A 33 0.48 0.40 -8.92
N LYS A 34 1.31 -0.32 -8.18
CA LYS A 34 0.88 -1.19 -7.08
C LYS A 34 1.73 -0.95 -5.84
N PRO A 35 1.14 -1.04 -4.63
CA PRO A 35 1.92 -1.11 -3.40
C PRO A 35 2.67 -2.45 -3.33
N ASP A 36 3.74 -2.51 -2.54
CA ASP A 36 4.54 -3.73 -2.34
C ASP A 36 3.79 -4.78 -1.52
N LEU A 37 2.92 -4.32 -0.62
CA LEU A 37 2.09 -5.17 0.23
C LEU A 37 0.70 -4.55 0.42
N ILE A 38 -0.33 -5.40 0.53
CA ILE A 38 -1.70 -4.98 0.87
C ILE A 38 -2.12 -5.75 2.12
N VAL A 39 -2.61 -5.03 3.13
CA VAL A 39 -3.09 -5.61 4.40
C VAL A 39 -4.46 -5.08 4.77
N ALA A 40 -5.26 -5.88 5.47
CA ALA A 40 -6.60 -5.47 5.89
C ALA A 40 -6.53 -4.40 6.99
N ARG A 41 -5.60 -4.55 7.94
CA ARG A 41 -5.38 -3.63 9.05
C ARG A 41 -3.88 -3.38 9.27
N LEU A 42 -3.54 -2.24 9.87
CA LEU A 42 -2.15 -1.93 10.22
C LEU A 42 -1.55 -2.97 11.19
N ALA A 43 -2.36 -3.54 12.08
CA ALA A 43 -1.94 -4.57 13.02
C ALA A 43 -1.42 -5.84 12.34
N ASP A 44 -1.85 -6.13 11.11
CA ASP A 44 -1.44 -7.30 10.34
C ASP A 44 0.03 -7.17 9.86
N LEU A 45 0.62 -5.98 9.98
CA LEU A 45 2.03 -5.72 9.70
C LEU A 45 2.94 -6.09 10.89
N ALA A 46 2.39 -6.39 12.07
CA ALA A 46 3.18 -6.71 13.25
C ALA A 46 4.05 -7.95 12.99
N GLY A 47 5.37 -7.80 13.14
CA GLY A 47 6.34 -8.87 12.87
C GLY A 47 6.68 -9.05 11.39
N HIS A 48 6.10 -8.24 10.49
CA HIS A 48 6.54 -8.22 9.10
C HIS A 48 7.93 -7.59 9.01
N ALA A 49 8.89 -8.37 8.52
CA ALA A 49 10.21 -7.91 8.14
C ALA A 49 10.33 -8.01 6.63
N TRP A 50 10.78 -6.94 6.01
CA TRP A 50 11.13 -7.02 4.60
C TRP A 50 12.46 -7.77 4.43
N VAL A 51 12.43 -8.83 3.65
CA VAL A 51 13.64 -9.53 3.17
C VAL A 51 14.30 -8.80 2.01
#